data_AF-A0A2H3CMV5-F1
#
_entry.id   AF-A0A2H3CMV5-F1
#
_cell.length_a   1.000
_cell.length_b   1.000
_cell.length_c   1.000
_cell.angle_alpha   90.00
_cell.angle_beta   90.00
_cell.angle_gamma   90.00
#
_symmetry.space_group_name_H-M   'P 1'
#
loop_
_entity.id
_entity.type
_entity.pdbx_description
1 polymer ?
#
loop_
_entity_poly.entity_id
_entity_poly.type
_entity_poly.pdbx_seq_one_letter_code
_entity_poly.pdbx_strand_id
1 'polypeptide(L)'
;MDELLKSNTPPLPAEHVQLESAIGKGQECLGGLEERIAQAYATLEVLLNDKRRVERTIESYRTIVRPILRVPEEIIREVFLTCLAISGKVTDTLSSRQFAPLHLSQVCRDWRNIALSTSRLW
;
A
#
# COMPACT_ATOMS: atom_id res chain seq x y z
N MET A 1 32.67 41.64 -9.23
CA MET A 1 31.98 40.49 -9.89
C MET A 1 30.57 40.87 -10.33
N ASP A 2 29.74 41.46 -9.46
CA ASP A 2 28.36 41.87 -9.80
C ASP A 2 28.25 42.99 -10.86
N GLU A 3 29.26 43.85 -11.00
CA GLU A 3 29.34 44.84 -12.08
C GLU A 3 29.72 44.24 -13.44
N LEU A 4 30.58 43.21 -13.47
CA LEU A 4 30.95 42.49 -14.71
C LEU A 4 29.78 41.68 -15.27
N LEU A 5 28.84 41.26 -14.41
CA LEU A 5 27.58 40.63 -14.84
C LEU A 5 26.59 41.63 -15.43
N LYS A 6 26.78 42.93 -15.17
CA LYS A 6 25.90 44.04 -15.62
C LYS A 6 26.51 44.86 -16.77
N SER A 7 27.79 44.67 -17.06
CA SER A 7 28.57 45.40 -18.06
C SER A 7 29.19 44.45 -19.09
N ASN A 8 29.04 44.74 -20.39
CA ASN A 8 29.68 43.97 -21.48
C ASN A 8 31.19 44.23 -21.63
N THR A 9 31.85 44.70 -20.57
CA THR A 9 33.29 44.93 -20.55
C THR A 9 34.05 43.62 -20.32
N PRO A 10 35.06 43.29 -21.15
CA PRO A 10 35.83 42.07 -20.96
C PRO A 10 36.60 42.09 -19.63
N PRO A 11 36.70 40.97 -18.90
CA PRO A 11 37.41 40.91 -17.63
C PRO A 11 38.91 41.11 -17.82
N LEU A 12 39.56 41.66 -16.80
CA LEU A 12 41.01 41.74 -16.74
C LEU A 12 41.62 40.34 -16.57
N PRO A 13 42.89 40.11 -16.99
CA PRO A 13 43.54 38.80 -16.84
C PRO A 13 43.55 38.25 -15.40
N ALA A 14 43.69 39.13 -14.40
CA ALA A 14 43.61 38.74 -12.99
C ALA A 14 42.20 38.32 -12.57
N GLU A 15 41.16 38.94 -13.13
CA GLU A 15 39.76 38.58 -12.90
C GLU A 15 39.41 37.25 -13.56
N HIS A 16 39.99 36.95 -14.73
CA HIS A 16 39.89 35.64 -15.38
C HIS A 16 40.38 34.51 -14.46
N VAL A 17 41.57 34.64 -13.89
CA VAL A 17 42.13 33.63 -12.97
C VAL A 17 41.23 33.44 -11.74
N GLN A 18 40.69 34.53 -11.20
CA GLN A 18 39.77 34.46 -10.06
C GLN A 18 38.44 33.79 -10.42
N LEU A 19 37.90 34.08 -11.61
CA LEU A 19 36.67 33.46 -12.11
C LEU A 19 36.85 31.97 -12.36
N GLU A 20 37.94 31.56 -13.02
CA GLU A 20 38.26 30.14 -13.25
C GLU A 20 38.42 29.38 -11.93
N SER A 21 39.11 29.98 -10.94
CA SER A 21 39.21 29.38 -9.60
C SER A 21 37.84 29.25 -8.92
N ALA A 22 36.99 30.27 -9.02
CA ALA A 22 35.64 30.25 -8.45
C ALA A 22 34.75 29.19 -9.13
N ILE A 23 34.86 29.04 -10.46
CA ILE A 23 34.18 28.01 -11.23
C ILE A 23 34.64 26.62 -10.77
N GLY A 24 35.94 26.39 -10.65
CA GLY A 24 36.48 25.10 -10.20
C GLY A 24 35.97 24.71 -8.81
N LYS A 25 35.98 25.65 -7.84
CA LYS A 25 35.41 25.43 -6.49
C LYS A 25 33.91 25.16 -6.53
N GLY A 26 33.19 25.87 -7.40
CA GLY A 26 31.76 25.66 -7.61
C GLY A 26 31.45 24.26 -8.15
N GLN A 27 32.24 23.79 -9.11
CA GLN A 27 32.11 22.45 -9.69
C GLN A 27 32.40 21.35 -8.67
N GLU A 28 33.43 21.51 -7.84
CA GLU A 28 33.74 20.57 -6.76
C GLU A 28 32.60 20.50 -5.73
N CYS A 29 32.06 21.66 -5.32
CA CYS A 29 30.91 21.74 -4.42
C CYS A 29 29.67 21.08 -5.03
N LEU A 30 29.41 21.31 -6.32
CA LEU A 30 28.29 20.70 -7.03
C LEU A 30 28.40 19.16 -7.05
N GLY A 31 29.58 18.63 -7.38
CA GLY A 31 29.82 17.18 -7.36
C GLY A 31 29.58 16.56 -5.98
N GLY A 32 30.05 17.22 -4.91
CA GLY A 32 29.79 16.76 -3.55
C GLY A 32 28.31 16.79 -3.15
N LEU A 33 27.54 17.76 -3.66
CA LEU A 33 26.08 17.79 -3.47
C LEU A 33 25.38 16.67 -4.24
N GLU A 34 25.77 16.43 -5.49
CA GLU A 34 25.21 15.36 -6.32
C GLU A 34 25.45 13.98 -5.69
N GLU A 35 26.65 13.73 -5.16
CA GLU A 35 26.97 12.48 -4.45
C GLU A 35 26.09 12.31 -3.20
N ARG A 36 25.95 13.36 -2.39
CA ARG A 36 25.08 13.33 -1.20
C ARG A 36 23.62 13.10 -1.55
N ILE A 37 23.15 13.69 -2.65
CA ILE A 37 21.80 13.48 -3.17
C ILE A 37 21.63 12.02 -3.60
N ALA A 38 22.58 11.47 -4.37
CA ALA A 38 22.54 10.08 -4.80
C ALA A 38 22.52 9.11 -3.60
N GLN A 39 23.35 9.36 -2.59
CA GLN A 39 23.40 8.56 -1.36
C GLN A 39 22.09 8.63 -0.57
N ALA A 40 21.47 9.81 -0.49
CA ALA A 40 20.17 10.00 0.18
C ALA A 40 19.05 9.23 -0.55
N TYR A 41 19.02 9.27 -1.88
CA TYR A 41 18.05 8.50 -2.67
C TYR A 41 18.24 6.99 -2.52
N ALA A 42 19.48 6.51 -2.54
CA ALA A 42 19.77 5.09 -2.32
C ALA A 42 19.28 4.63 -0.94
N THR A 43 19.54 5.43 0.10
CA THR A 43 19.07 5.16 1.47
C THR A 43 17.54 5.16 1.54
N LEU A 44 16.89 6.12 0.88
CA LEU A 44 15.43 6.21 0.83
C LEU A 44 14.82 4.97 0.17
N GLU A 45 15.38 4.48 -0.93
CA GLU A 45 14.89 3.30 -1.62
C GLU A 45 14.97 2.04 -0.73
N VAL A 46 16.05 1.88 0.03
CA VAL A 46 16.18 0.78 1.00
C VAL A 46 15.06 0.87 2.06
N LEU A 47 14.86 2.04 2.64
CA LEU A 47 13.82 2.26 3.66
C LEU A 47 12.41 2.03 3.11
N LEU A 48 12.12 2.41 1.87
CA LEU A 48 10.84 2.17 1.21
C LEU A 48 10.60 0.68 0.95
N ASN A 49 11.64 -0.08 0.59
CA ASN A 49 11.54 -1.53 0.45
C ASN A 49 11.26 -2.21 1.79
N ASP A 50 11.94 -1.78 2.85
CA ASP A 50 11.74 -2.30 4.21
C ASP A 50 10.33 -1.98 4.72
N LYS A 51 9.85 -0.75 4.53
CA LYS A 51 8.46 -0.36 4.84
C LYS A 51 7.47 -1.30 4.15
N ARG A 52 7.60 -1.49 2.83
CA ARG A 52 6.73 -2.39 2.06
C ARG A 52 6.77 -3.84 2.56
N ARG A 53 7.93 -4.30 3.04
CA ARG A 53 8.07 -5.65 3.63
C ARG A 53 7.30 -5.75 4.96
N VAL A 54 7.47 -4.77 5.84
CA VAL A 54 6.76 -4.72 7.13
C VAL A 54 5.24 -4.63 6.93
N GLU A 55 4.77 -3.79 6.01
CA GLU A 55 3.34 -3.66 5.69
C GLU A 55 2.74 -5.00 5.24
N ARG A 56 3.42 -5.74 4.37
CA ARG A 56 2.99 -7.09 3.93
C ARG A 56 2.92 -8.09 5.09
N THR A 57 3.90 -8.06 5.99
CA THR A 57 3.89 -8.92 7.20
C THR A 57 2.72 -8.58 8.10
N ILE A 58 2.46 -7.29 8.36
CA ILE A 58 1.34 -6.85 9.19
C ILE A 58 0.01 -7.31 8.58
N GLU A 59 -0.18 -7.16 7.27
CA GLU A 59 -1.43 -7.57 6.61
C GLU A 59 -1.63 -9.09 6.64
N SER A 60 -0.53 -9.86 6.52
CA SER A 60 -0.55 -11.31 6.68
C SER A 60 -1.00 -11.70 8.09
N TYR A 61 -0.45 -11.06 9.13
CA TYR A 61 -0.84 -11.31 10.52
C TYR A 61 -2.27 -10.88 10.80
N ARG A 62 -2.71 -9.73 10.27
CA ARG A 62 -4.11 -9.29 10.37
C ARG A 62 -5.05 -10.33 9.78
N THR A 63 -4.69 -10.91 8.64
CA THR A 63 -5.46 -11.97 7.99
C THR A 63 -5.59 -13.20 8.89
N ILE A 64 -4.50 -13.64 9.52
CA ILE A 64 -4.49 -14.80 10.43
C ILE A 64 -5.30 -14.54 11.72
N VAL A 65 -5.21 -13.33 12.27
CA VAL A 65 -5.86 -12.97 13.54
C VAL A 65 -7.34 -12.64 13.36
N ARG A 66 -7.87 -12.61 12.12
CA ARG A 66 -9.29 -12.30 11.87
C ARG A 66 -10.19 -13.22 12.71
N PRO A 67 -11.07 -12.66 13.57
CA PRO A 67 -11.91 -13.44 14.48
C PRO A 67 -12.73 -14.51 13.77
N ILE A 68 -13.16 -14.24 12.53
CA ILE A 68 -13.95 -15.15 11.70
C ILE A 68 -13.26 -16.48 11.41
N LEU A 69 -11.92 -16.54 11.46
CA LEU A 69 -11.15 -17.78 11.31
C LEU A 69 -11.07 -18.61 12.61
N ARG A 70 -11.48 -18.02 13.74
CA ARG A 70 -11.51 -18.67 15.06
C ARG A 70 -12.91 -19.05 15.51
N VAL A 71 -13.94 -18.67 14.76
CA VAL A 71 -15.32 -19.02 15.08
C VAL A 71 -15.51 -20.51 14.75
N PRO A 72 -15.92 -21.34 15.71
CA PRO A 72 -16.24 -22.73 15.45
C PRO A 72 -17.31 -22.86 14.37
N GLU A 73 -17.24 -23.93 13.57
CA GLU A 73 -18.20 -24.17 12.49
C GLU A 73 -19.65 -24.19 13.00
N GLU A 74 -19.87 -24.70 14.21
CA GLU A 74 -21.19 -24.76 14.85
C GLU A 74 -21.80 -23.37 15.03
N ILE A 75 -20.99 -22.39 15.42
CA ILE A 75 -21.43 -21.02 15.64
C ILE A 75 -21.73 -20.34 14.29
N ILE A 76 -20.91 -20.56 13.26
CA ILE A 76 -21.16 -20.05 11.91
C ILE A 76 -22.47 -20.64 11.37
N ARG A 77 -22.68 -21.95 11.55
CA ARG A 77 -23.90 -22.63 11.14
C ARG A 77 -25.13 -22.08 11.85
N GLU A 78 -25.05 -21.85 13.15
CA GLU A 78 -26.15 -21.28 13.93
C GLU A 78 -26.49 -19.85 13.48
N VAL A 79 -25.47 -19.03 13.20
CA VAL A 79 -25.66 -17.70 12.60
C VAL A 79 -26.39 -17.81 11.26
N PHE A 80 -25.99 -18.73 10.37
CA PHE A 80 -26.65 -18.90 9.07
C PHE A 80 -28.13 -19.28 9.20
N LEU A 81 -28.44 -20.21 10.10
CA LEU A 81 -29.82 -20.63 10.37
C LEU A 81 -30.65 -19.52 11.01
N THR A 82 -30.04 -18.71 11.87
CA THR A 82 -30.67 -17.55 12.50
C THR A 82 -30.98 -16.48 11.45
N CYS A 83 -30.03 -16.19 10.55
CA CYS A 83 -30.24 -15.27 9.43
C CYS A 83 -31.39 -15.74 8.53
N LEU A 84 -31.46 -17.05 8.22
CA LEU A 84 -32.56 -17.63 7.45
C LEU A 84 -33.90 -17.46 8.16
N ALA A 85 -33.95 -17.68 9.48
CA ALA A 85 -35.17 -17.52 10.27
C ALA A 85 -35.65 -16.05 10.31
N ILE A 86 -34.71 -15.09 10.42
CA ILE A 86 -35.00 -13.65 10.47
C ILE A 86 -35.44 -13.12 9.10
N SER A 87 -34.83 -13.58 8.00
CA SER A 87 -35.21 -13.16 6.64
C SER A 87 -36.60 -13.65 6.20
N GLY A 88 -37.29 -14.44 7.04
CA GLY A 88 -38.60 -15.02 6.73
C GLY A 88 -38.51 -16.16 5.72
N LYS A 89 -39.57 -16.97 5.62
CA LYS A 89 -39.74 -17.94 4.52
C LYS A 89 -39.89 -17.14 3.23
N VAL A 90 -38.79 -16.83 2.56
CA VAL A 90 -38.81 -16.32 1.18
C VAL A 90 -39.40 -17.45 0.34
N THR A 91 -40.67 -17.30 -0.04
CA THR A 91 -41.45 -18.28 -0.81
C THR A 91 -40.98 -18.41 -2.25
N ASP A 92 -40.09 -17.53 -2.72
CA ASP A 92 -39.48 -17.56 -4.04
C ASP A 92 -37.97 -17.78 -3.97
N THR A 93 -37.57 -19.04 -3.88
CA THR A 93 -36.16 -19.50 -3.90
C THR A 93 -35.42 -19.17 -5.20
N LEU A 94 -36.14 -18.76 -6.26
CA LEU A 94 -35.59 -18.41 -7.58
C LEU A 94 -35.26 -16.92 -7.74
N SER A 95 -35.72 -16.06 -6.82
CA SER A 95 -35.33 -14.66 -6.81
C SER A 95 -33.96 -14.52 -6.15
N SER A 96 -32.90 -14.64 -6.97
CA SER A 96 -31.47 -14.63 -6.58
C SER A 96 -31.06 -13.51 -5.61
N ARG A 97 -31.86 -12.43 -5.53
CA ARG A 97 -31.60 -11.26 -4.70
C ARG A 97 -31.98 -11.42 -3.21
N GLN A 98 -32.69 -12.49 -2.82
CA GLN A 98 -33.19 -12.68 -1.44
C GLN A 98 -32.78 -14.00 -0.77
N PHE A 99 -32.05 -14.88 -1.48
CA PHE A 99 -31.67 -16.18 -0.93
C PHE A 99 -30.42 -16.06 -0.03
N ALA A 100 -30.63 -16.01 1.29
CA ALA A 100 -29.58 -15.82 2.29
C ALA A 100 -28.40 -16.81 2.17
N PRO A 101 -28.59 -18.13 1.90
CA PRO A 101 -27.47 -19.07 1.80
C PRO A 101 -26.52 -18.77 0.63
N LEU A 102 -27.03 -18.28 -0.50
CA LEU A 102 -26.16 -17.89 -1.63
C LEU A 102 -25.28 -16.69 -1.26
N HIS A 103 -25.84 -15.69 -0.56
CA HIS A 103 -25.07 -14.53 -0.09
C HIS A 103 -24.01 -14.93 0.95
N LEU A 104 -24.39 -15.78 1.91
CA LEU A 104 -23.48 -16.27 2.94
C LEU A 104 -22.34 -17.11 2.33
N SER A 105 -22.61 -17.89 1.28
CA SER A 105 -21.61 -18.69 0.55
C SER A 105 -20.61 -17.85 -0.29
N GLN A 106 -20.84 -16.55 -0.46
CA GLN A 106 -19.96 -15.66 -1.22
C GLN A 106 -18.91 -14.95 -0.34
N VAL A 107 -19.01 -15.03 0.99
CA VAL A 107 -18.12 -14.31 1.93
C VAL A 107 -16.69 -14.84 1.88
N CYS A 108 -16.48 -16.16 2.02
CA CYS A 108 -15.17 -16.79 1.90
C CYS A 108 -15.29 -18.28 1.55
N ARG A 109 -14.17 -18.96 1.32
CA ARG A 109 -14.14 -20.40 1.01
C ARG A 109 -14.71 -21.25 2.15
N ASP A 110 -14.38 -20.93 3.40
CA ASP A 110 -14.83 -21.70 4.55
C ASP A 110 -16.34 -21.56 4.77
N TRP A 111 -16.87 -20.33 4.67
CA TRP A 111 -18.32 -20.09 4.75
C TRP A 111 -19.10 -20.80 3.65
N ARG A 112 -18.53 -20.89 2.44
CA ARG A 112 -19.11 -21.68 1.36
C ARG A 112 -19.18 -23.16 1.72
N ASN A 113 -18.09 -23.73 2.25
CA ASN A 113 -18.05 -25.14 2.64
C ASN A 113 -19.09 -25.44 3.72
N ILE A 114 -19.22 -24.55 4.72
CA ILE A 114 -20.20 -24.67 5.81
C ILE A 114 -21.64 -24.54 5.28
N ALA A 115 -21.89 -23.59 4.35
CA ALA A 115 -23.21 -23.41 3.75
C ALA A 115 -23.64 -24.63 2.91
N LEU A 116 -22.70 -25.24 2.17
CA LEU A 116 -22.95 -26.43 1.36
C LEU A 116 -23.10 -27.69 2.22
N SER A 117 -22.38 -27.81 3.34
CA SER A 117 -22.51 -28.95 4.27
C SER A 117 -23.78 -28.87 5.14
N THR A 118 -24.38 -27.69 5.27
CA THR A 118 -25.57 -27.47 6.09
C THR A 118 -26.84 -27.60 5.24
N SER A 119 -27.36 -28.83 5.14
CA SER A 119 -28.56 -29.16 4.36
C SER A 119 -29.80 -28.32 4.71
N ARG A 120 -29.94 -27.91 5.97
CA ARG A 120 -31.05 -27.08 6.48
C ARG A 120 -31.15 -25.67 5.89
N LEU A 121 -30.15 -25.23 5.12
CA LEU A 121 -30.13 -23.92 4.47
C LEU A 121 -30.80 -23.93 3.09
N TRP A 122 -30.99 -25.10 2.47
CA TRP A 122 -31.56 -25.27 1.14
C TRP A 122 -32.99 -25.79 1.21
#